data_AF-A0A1K2IAU3-F1
#
_entry.id   AF-A0A1K2IAU3-F1
#
_cell.length_a   1.000
_cell.length_b   1.000
_cell.length_c   1.000
_cell.angle_alpha   90.00
_cell.angle_beta   90.00
_cell.angle_gamma   90.00
#
_symmetry.space_group_name_H-M   'P 1'
#
loop_
_entity.id
_entity.type
_entity.pdbx_description
1 polymer ?
#
loop_
_entity_poly.entity_id
_entity_poly.type
_entity_poly.pdbx_seq_one_letter_code
_entity_poly.pdbx_strand_id
1 'polypeptide(L)' 'MKTRIFKIVLPLFAILLAISLSFATEAKRVIITGYYDHPTNGSTPVLVDCNDVSGSFCMYGPYQVFKYPNLTEPLHKNNQ' A
#
# COMPACT_ATOMS: atom_id res chain seq x y z
N MET A 1 -23.06 -36.89 27.73
CA MET A 1 -23.13 -36.50 26.30
C MET A 1 -22.56 -35.10 25.99
N LYS A 2 -21.70 -34.50 26.84
CA LYS A 2 -21.25 -33.09 26.72
C LYS A 2 -20.10 -32.87 25.72
N THR A 3 -19.40 -33.93 25.31
CA THR A 3 -18.23 -33.89 24.40
C THR A 3 -18.57 -33.90 22.91
N ARG A 4 -19.83 -34.20 22.53
CA ARG A 4 -20.25 -34.23 21.12
C ARG A 4 -20.42 -32.82 20.52
N ILE A 5 -20.86 -31.86 21.34
CA ILE A 5 -21.06 -30.46 20.93
C ILE A 5 -19.71 -29.80 20.61
N PHE A 6 -18.68 -30.08 21.42
CA PHE A 6 -17.32 -29.57 21.22
C PHE A 6 -16.71 -30.00 19.89
N LYS A 7 -17.03 -31.21 19.41
CA LYS A 7 -16.55 -31.72 18.12
C LYS A 7 -17.16 -31.00 16.90
N ILE A 8 -18.28 -30.30 17.08
CA ILE A 8 -18.95 -29.55 16.00
C ILE A 8 -18.59 -28.08 16.07
N VAL A 9 -18.51 -27.52 17.29
CA VAL A 9 -18.22 -26.09 17.49
C VAL A 9 -16.77 -25.76 17.13
N LEU A 10 -15.81 -26.62 17.50
CA LEU A 10 -14.39 -26.39 17.25
C LEU A 10 -14.03 -26.24 15.75
N PRO A 11 -14.46 -27.13 14.83
CA PRO A 11 -14.17 -26.97 13.41
C PRO A 11 -14.91 -25.76 12.81
N LEU A 12 -16.13 -25.45 13.26
CA LEU A 12 -16.86 -24.27 12.79
C LEU A 12 -16.12 -22.97 13.12
N PHE A 13 -15.57 -22.88 14.33
CA PHE A 13 -14.79 -21.73 14.77
C PHE A 13 -13.49 -21.59 13.98
N ALA A 14 -12.80 -22.70 13.69
CA ALA A 14 -11.58 -22.71 12.89
C ALA A 14 -11.84 -22.21 11.44
N ILE A 15 -12.97 -22.59 10.85
CA ILE A 15 -13.38 -22.12 9.51
C ILE A 15 -13.68 -20.62 9.55
N LEU A 16 -14.44 -20.15 10.57
CA LEU A 16 -14.73 -18.73 10.75
C LEU A 16 -13.45 -17.89 10.95
N LEU A 17 -12.49 -18.40 11.73
CA LEU A 17 -11.18 -17.77 11.94
C LEU A 17 -10.36 -17.72 10.65
N ALA A 18 -10.35 -18.79 9.85
CA ALA A 18 -9.62 -18.81 8.59
C ALA A 18 -10.18 -17.80 7.58
N ILE A 19 -11.51 -17.67 7.52
CA ILE A 19 -12.17 -16.69 6.63
C ILE A 19 -11.86 -15.26 7.10
N SER A 20 -11.92 -14.97 8.40
CA SER A 20 -11.64 -13.61 8.91
C SER A 20 -10.18 -13.21 8.73
N LEU A 21 -9.22 -14.13 8.86
CA LEU A 21 -7.82 -13.85 8.59
C LEU A 21 -7.53 -13.58 7.10
N SER A 22 -8.32 -14.15 6.19
CA SER A 22 -8.11 -13.98 4.75
C SER A 22 -8.29 -12.52 4.30
N PHE A 23 -9.18 -11.77 4.93
CA PHE A 23 -9.46 -10.36 4.59
C PHE A 23 -8.55 -9.35 5.30
N ALA A 24 -7.78 -9.77 6.31
CA ALA A 24 -6.88 -8.86 7.04
C ALA A 24 -5.57 -8.57 6.27
N THR A 25 -5.31 -9.26 5.16
CA THR A 25 -4.01 -9.24 4.47
C THR A 25 -3.94 -8.34 3.24
N GLU A 26 -5.00 -7.60 2.90
CA GLU A 26 -4.93 -6.68 1.77
C GLU A 26 -4.16 -5.40 2.15
N ALA A 27 -2.87 -5.41 1.83
CA ALA A 27 -2.05 -4.20 1.83
C ALA A 27 -2.64 -3.19 0.82
N LYS A 28 -3.27 -2.14 1.34
CA LYS A 28 -3.93 -1.10 0.55
C LYS A 28 -2.88 -0.34 -0.27
N ARG A 29 -2.72 -0.69 -1.55
CA ARG A 29 -1.95 0.12 -2.49
C ARG A 29 -2.66 1.46 -2.69
N VAL A 30 -2.01 2.55 -2.30
CA VAL A 30 -2.56 3.90 -2.46
C VAL A 30 -1.85 4.53 -3.64
N ILE A 31 -2.55 4.63 -4.77
CA ILE A 31 -2.07 5.43 -5.90
C ILE A 31 -2.31 6.90 -5.55
N ILE A 32 -1.24 7.68 -5.51
CA ILE A 32 -1.27 9.12 -5.23
C ILE A 32 -0.78 9.90 -6.45
N THR A 33 -1.18 11.17 -6.52
CA THR A 33 -0.59 12.12 -7.48
C THR A 33 0.70 12.67 -6.90
N GLY A 34 1.81 12.38 -7.56
CA GLY A 34 3.11 13.00 -7.32
C GLY A 34 3.50 13.96 -8.44
N TYR A 35 4.65 14.61 -8.28
CA TYR A 35 5.21 15.59 -9.21
C TYR A 35 6.67 15.27 -9.49
N TYR A 36 7.09 15.36 -10.74
CA TYR A 36 8.50 15.22 -11.11
C TYR A 36 8.94 16.41 -11.95
N ASP A 37 10.23 16.68 -11.97
CA ASP A 37 10.79 17.78 -12.73
C ASP A 37 11.00 17.37 -14.20
N HIS A 38 10.07 17.78 -15.07
CA HIS A 38 10.16 17.50 -16.50
C HIS A 38 11.03 18.56 -17.19
N PRO A 39 12.01 18.19 -18.03
CA PRO A 39 13.01 19.12 -18.57
C PRO A 39 12.42 20.26 -19.41
N THR A 40 11.26 20.06 -20.04
CA THR A 40 10.61 21.08 -20.89
C THR A 40 9.41 21.75 -20.25
N ASN A 41 8.77 21.11 -19.27
CA ASN A 41 7.47 21.54 -18.72
C ASN A 41 7.57 21.90 -17.24
N GLY A 42 8.73 21.70 -16.62
CA GLY A 42 8.93 21.82 -15.18
C GLY A 42 8.11 20.79 -14.41
N SER A 43 7.62 21.20 -13.24
CA SER A 43 6.87 20.34 -12.35
C SER A 43 5.61 19.76 -13.01
N THR A 44 5.62 18.46 -13.24
CA THR A 44 4.56 17.75 -13.98
C THR A 44 3.91 16.69 -13.09
N PRO A 45 2.57 16.66 -12.98
CA PRO A 45 1.88 15.67 -12.16
C PRO A 45 1.91 14.27 -12.79
N VAL A 46 1.97 13.24 -11.96
CA VAL A 46 1.98 11.83 -12.35
C VAL A 46 1.32 10.95 -11.28
N LEU A 47 0.57 9.94 -11.71
CA LEU A 47 -0.02 8.95 -10.80
C LEU A 47 0.99 7.86 -10.50
N VAL A 48 1.27 7.65 -9.21
CA VAL A 48 2.32 6.73 -8.73
C VAL A 48 1.90 5.98 -7.47
N ASP A 49 2.37 4.75 -7.32
CA ASP A 49 2.23 3.95 -6.09
C ASP A 49 3.45 4.22 -5.19
N CYS A 50 3.47 5.41 -4.59
CA CYS A 50 4.51 5.87 -3.68
C CYS A 50 3.90 6.22 -2.32
N ASN A 51 4.75 6.30 -1.30
CA ASN A 51 4.33 6.73 0.03
C ASN A 51 5.25 7.84 0.59
N ASP A 52 4.80 8.47 1.67
CA ASP A 52 5.56 9.47 2.43
C ASP A 52 6.51 8.80 3.46
N VAL A 53 6.62 7.48 3.44
CA VAL A 53 7.36 6.71 4.46
C VAL A 53 8.81 6.58 4.04
N SER A 54 9.74 6.69 4.97
CA SER A 54 11.18 6.58 4.66
C SER A 54 11.52 5.30 3.89
N GLY A 55 12.44 5.41 2.93
CA GLY A 55 12.82 4.29 2.08
C GLY A 55 13.64 4.70 0.85
N SER A 56 13.65 3.86 -0.18
CA SER A 56 14.18 4.25 -1.49
C SER A 56 13.33 5.35 -2.10
N PHE A 57 13.94 6.31 -2.79
CA PHE A 57 13.16 7.31 -3.52
C PHE A 57 12.26 6.68 -4.57
N CYS A 58 11.07 7.26 -4.72
CA CYS A 58 10.15 6.89 -5.77
C CYS A 58 10.56 7.57 -7.07
N MET A 59 10.62 6.80 -8.15
CA MET A 59 11.08 7.27 -9.46
C MET A 59 9.97 7.09 -10.50
N TYR A 60 9.80 8.09 -11.35
CA TYR A 60 9.04 8.01 -12.59
C TYR A 60 10.01 8.10 -13.77
N GLY A 61 10.33 6.94 -14.35
CA GLY A 61 11.44 6.84 -15.30
C GLY A 61 12.78 7.19 -14.62
N PRO A 62 13.58 8.14 -15.15
CA PRO A 62 14.82 8.59 -14.53
C PRO A 62 14.64 9.69 -13.47
N TYR A 63 13.41 10.18 -13.25
CA TYR A 63 13.15 11.34 -12.40
C TYR A 63 12.59 10.96 -11.04
N GLN A 64 13.05 11.64 -10.00
CA GLN A 64 12.50 11.51 -8.65
C GLN A 64 11.14 12.18 -8.54
N VAL A 65 10.23 11.54 -7.80
CA VAL A 65 8.88 12.03 -7.58
C VAL A 65 8.76 12.70 -6.21
N PHE A 66 8.03 13.80 -6.17
CA PHE A 66 7.79 14.65 -5.01
C PHE A 66 6.29 14.77 -4.76
N LYS A 67 5.93 15.08 -3.51
CA LYS A 67 4.53 15.23 -3.08
C LYS A 67 3.87 16.50 -3.61
N TYR A 68 4.68 17.55 -3.77
CA TYR A 68 4.20 18.89 -4.11
C TYR A 68 4.85 19.40 -5.40
N PRO A 69 4.19 20.33 -6.10
CA PRO A 69 4.72 20.87 -7.35
C PRO A 69 6.00 21.71 -7.16
N ASN A 70 6.33 22.12 -5.92
CA ASN A 70 7.58 22.83 -5.60
C ASN A 70 8.79 21.90 -5.42
N LEU A 71 8.64 20.59 -5.66
CA LEU A 71 9.72 19.59 -5.64
C LEU A 71 10.48 19.53 -4.30
N THR A 72 9.82 19.89 -3.19
CA THR A 72 10.49 20.01 -1.88
C THR A 72 10.39 18.76 -1.02
N GLU A 73 9.24 18.07 -1.05
CA GLU A 73 9.02 16.85 -0.25
C GLU A 73 9.12 15.60 -1.14
N PRO A 74 10.18 14.80 -1.01
CA PRO A 74 10.37 13.61 -1.84
C PRO A 74 9.44 12.47 -1.41
N LEU A 75 8.89 11.78 -2.40
CA LEU A 75 8.14 10.54 -2.20
C LEU A 75 9.09 9.35 -2.25
N HIS A 76 8.70 8.29 -1.56
CA HIS A 76 9.47 7.05 -1.45
C HIS A 76 8.68 5.88 -2.04
N LYS A 77 9.42 4.85 -2.45
CA LYS A 77 8.87 3.62 -2.99
C LYS A 77 8.05 2.93 -1.93
N ASN A 78 6.82 2.56 -2.29
CA ASN A 78 6.00 1.73 -1.44
C ASN A 78 6.66 0.34 -1.29
N ASN A 79 7.14 0.01 -0.09
CA ASN A 79 7.84 -1.25 0.22
C ASN A 79 6.90 -2.33 0.79
N GLN A 80 5.59 -2.24 0.49
CA GLN A 80 4.62 -3.28 0.86
C GLN A 80 4.72 -4.52 -0.02
#